data_AF-W0RMG2-F1
#
_entry.id   AF-W0RMG2-F1
#
_cell.length_a   1.000
_cell.length_b   1.000
_cell.length_c   1.000
_cell.angle_alpha   90.00
_cell.angle_beta   90.00
_cell.angle_gamma   90.00
#
_symmetry.space_group_name_H-M   'P 1'
#
loop_
_entity.id
_entity.type
_entity.pdbx_description
1 polymer ?
#
loop_
_entity_poly.entity_id
_entity_poly.type
_entity_poly.pdbx_seq_one_letter_code
_entity_poly.pdbx_strand_id
1 'polypeptide(L)'
;MTAGRDRWLWPLAAVGGLLFFASLGRLWPLADTDLTVPRATLDRRATEVLARRALLPSGRALGDYVRASQLDVDEAALDYAERALGRDRAQALVRQGVPLVTYDVLLKRAGDPDGLAATFDGVGRTIGWSRGVQDDAPGAALPVDSGRVLVQRALSLDLGLSLGDGTPAQWHETGAASRVRPRRTDHTFTYERLLSARPELRERAVATVSGDLVTGARRYLVVPAAGERAARARAAPVRALQTVGFALLAAGALGALAVFLLRLRAGTARLARAAYWSAIVFACAFLTNAFAAYDLLAHWDPLWPRWIATLVRLGDLAAGLTWMFVVLFALIAAGDALDREAGAGRGDTLWRLGRGGVADPAVGLASVRGFAIGLVCGAVLTAAVLAVTALGGGFTALQPRGFFFYALNSSAPSVATLLFFANIALLEELGYRFFAGPWLLAATRRRWVAIVLPAAVYGLTHTGLDFLPPAEPFWGRAVVMTAVGCVWGWALLRYDALTVVTSHLTSDLFIFNWPRLASAHLDVRLAALATVAAPLVPALVAGVAAVVGGARERRFRVPQEVE
;
A
#
# COMPACT_ATOMS: atom_id res chain seq x y z
N MET A 1 3.56 -20.25 -33.32
CA MET A 1 4.38 -19.26 -32.57
C MET A 1 4.71 -18.07 -33.49
N THR A 2 3.95 -16.97 -33.42
CA THR A 2 4.22 -15.74 -34.20
C THR A 2 5.19 -14.80 -33.47
N ALA A 3 6.35 -15.32 -33.02
CA ALA A 3 7.38 -14.52 -32.36
C ALA A 3 7.94 -13.39 -33.26
N GLY A 4 7.72 -13.48 -34.58
CA GLY A 4 8.16 -12.46 -35.55
C GLY A 4 7.35 -11.15 -35.54
N ARG A 5 6.04 -11.19 -35.26
CA ARG A 5 5.15 -10.01 -35.38
C ARG A 5 5.25 -9.02 -34.22
N ASP A 6 5.70 -9.46 -33.05
CA ASP A 6 5.78 -8.62 -31.84
C ASP A 6 7.22 -8.25 -31.47
N ARG A 7 8.19 -8.40 -32.40
CA ARG A 7 9.62 -8.11 -32.12
C ARG A 7 9.88 -6.67 -31.71
N TRP A 8 9.03 -5.74 -32.14
CA TRP A 8 9.10 -4.31 -31.78
C TRP A 8 8.84 -4.05 -30.29
N LEU A 9 8.13 -4.94 -29.59
CA LEU A 9 7.79 -4.77 -28.17
C LEU A 9 9.03 -4.84 -27.27
N TRP A 10 10.00 -5.69 -27.60
CA TRP A 10 11.21 -5.89 -26.78
C TRP A 10 12.11 -4.66 -26.68
N PRO A 11 12.56 -4.03 -27.80
CA PRO A 11 13.36 -2.81 -27.71
C PRO A 11 12.56 -1.67 -27.07
N LEU A 12 11.25 -1.58 -27.33
CA LEU A 12 10.40 -0.58 -26.69
C LEU A 12 10.31 -0.78 -25.16
N ALA A 13 10.12 -2.03 -24.71
CA ALA A 13 10.07 -2.36 -23.29
C ALA A 13 11.42 -2.15 -22.60
N ALA A 14 12.55 -2.44 -23.28
CA ALA A 14 13.88 -2.20 -22.75
C ALA A 14 14.15 -0.70 -22.56
N VAL A 15 13.92 0.12 -23.59
CA VAL A 15 14.09 1.58 -23.51
C VAL A 15 13.10 2.18 -22.52
N GLY A 16 11.83 1.76 -22.57
CA GLY A 16 10.78 2.23 -21.68
C GLY A 16 11.06 1.88 -20.21
N GLY A 17 11.52 0.66 -19.96
CA GLY A 17 11.95 0.22 -18.64
C GLY A 17 13.12 1.05 -18.11
N LEU A 18 14.16 1.24 -18.91
CA LEU A 18 15.31 2.08 -18.54
C LEU A 18 14.87 3.51 -18.16
N LEU A 19 14.03 4.14 -18.98
CA LEU A 19 13.50 5.48 -18.71
C LEU A 19 12.67 5.52 -17.41
N PHE A 20 11.84 4.52 -17.19
CA PHE A 20 11.01 4.39 -15.98
C PHE A 20 11.88 4.22 -14.72
N PHE A 21 12.82 3.27 -14.70
CA PHE A 21 13.71 3.05 -13.54
C PHE A 21 14.61 4.24 -13.25
N ALA A 22 15.14 4.89 -14.29
CA ALA A 22 15.93 6.12 -14.13
C ALA A 22 15.10 7.29 -13.56
N SER A 23 13.77 7.23 -13.67
CA SER A 23 12.85 8.27 -13.21
C SER A 23 12.16 7.97 -11.88
N LEU A 24 12.35 6.78 -11.28
CA LEU A 24 11.65 6.38 -10.05
C LEU A 24 11.80 7.38 -8.91
N GLY A 25 13.01 7.88 -8.65
CA GLY A 25 13.24 8.89 -7.60
C GLY A 25 12.55 10.24 -7.86
N ARG A 26 12.20 10.56 -9.12
CA ARG A 26 11.45 11.78 -9.46
C ARG A 26 9.93 11.56 -9.36
N LEU A 27 9.47 10.37 -9.78
CA LEU A 27 8.07 9.99 -9.78
C LEU A 27 7.56 9.66 -8.37
N TRP A 28 8.36 8.93 -7.58
CA TRP A 28 8.12 8.55 -6.18
C TRP A 28 9.33 8.95 -5.32
N PRO A 29 9.51 10.25 -5.03
CA PRO A 29 10.57 10.69 -4.13
C PRO A 29 10.31 10.15 -2.73
N LEU A 30 11.22 9.30 -2.23
CA LEU A 30 11.11 8.68 -0.91
C LEU A 30 11.53 9.68 0.18
N ALA A 31 10.87 9.61 1.34
CA ALA A 31 11.31 10.29 2.54
C ALA A 31 12.73 9.84 2.91
N ASP A 32 13.58 10.80 3.28
CA ASP A 32 15.01 10.60 3.47
C ASP A 32 15.31 10.04 4.87
N THR A 33 14.91 8.78 5.07
CA THR A 33 15.13 7.98 6.27
C THR A 33 15.09 6.49 5.90
N ASP A 34 15.46 5.61 6.82
CA ASP A 34 15.34 4.17 6.57
C ASP A 34 13.86 3.72 6.64
N LEU A 35 13.31 3.40 5.49
CA LEU A 35 11.93 2.90 5.33
C LEU A 35 11.82 1.38 5.47
N THR A 36 12.92 0.70 5.81
CA THR A 36 13.03 -0.76 5.86
C THR A 36 13.71 -1.26 7.13
N VAL A 37 13.60 -0.53 8.25
CA VAL A 37 14.25 -0.89 9.51
C VAL A 37 13.83 -2.31 9.92
N PRO A 38 14.77 -3.24 10.16
CA PRO A 38 14.44 -4.61 10.52
C PRO A 38 13.63 -4.68 11.82
N ARG A 39 12.57 -5.52 11.83
CA ARG A 39 11.69 -5.70 13.01
C ARG A 39 12.44 -6.07 14.28
N ALA A 40 13.41 -6.98 14.19
CA ALA A 40 14.22 -7.38 15.34
C ALA A 40 14.98 -6.18 15.96
N THR A 41 15.40 -5.21 15.14
CA THR A 41 16.01 -3.96 15.61
C THR A 41 14.99 -3.09 16.34
N LEU A 42 13.78 -2.95 15.80
CA LEU A 42 12.68 -2.22 16.44
C LEU A 42 12.27 -2.85 17.77
N ASP A 43 12.13 -4.18 17.82
CA ASP A 43 11.75 -4.92 19.02
C ASP A 43 12.80 -4.77 20.14
N ARG A 44 14.09 -4.83 19.79
CA ARG A 44 15.18 -4.60 20.74
C ARG A 44 15.13 -3.17 21.28
N ARG A 45 15.02 -2.16 20.41
CA ARG A 45 14.93 -0.74 20.80
C ARG A 45 13.73 -0.46 21.69
N ALA A 46 12.55 -0.99 21.33
CA ALA A 46 11.34 -0.90 22.14
C ALA A 46 11.55 -1.49 23.53
N THR A 47 12.17 -2.66 23.61
CA THR A 47 12.45 -3.33 24.88
C THR A 47 13.39 -2.48 25.76
N GLU A 48 14.48 -1.95 25.20
CA GLU A 48 15.42 -1.09 25.93
C GLU A 48 14.79 0.23 26.41
N VAL A 49 13.95 0.85 25.58
CA VAL A 49 13.26 2.11 25.91
C VAL A 49 12.24 1.89 27.03
N LEU A 50 11.40 0.86 26.90
CA LEU A 50 10.34 0.57 27.86
C LEU A 50 10.90 0.07 29.20
N ALA A 51 11.97 -0.74 29.18
CA ALA A 51 12.62 -1.22 30.40
C ALA A 51 13.23 -0.10 31.24
N ARG A 52 13.92 0.86 30.59
CA ARG A 52 14.56 2.01 31.28
C ARG A 52 13.58 2.89 32.03
N ARG A 53 12.32 2.92 31.61
CA ARG A 53 11.26 3.79 32.16
C ARG A 53 10.45 3.11 33.27
N ALA A 54 10.79 1.87 33.63
CA ALA A 54 10.10 1.08 34.65
C ALA A 54 8.56 1.08 34.47
N LEU A 55 8.10 1.04 33.21
CA LEU A 55 6.67 1.14 32.89
C LEU A 55 5.88 -0.11 33.25
N LEU A 56 6.55 -1.21 33.56
CA LEU A 56 5.91 -2.46 33.92
C LEU A 56 5.55 -2.51 35.41
N PRO A 57 4.37 -3.04 35.77
CA PRO A 57 4.09 -3.46 37.14
C PRO A 57 5.13 -4.45 37.68
N SER A 58 5.34 -4.44 38.99
CA SER A 58 6.25 -5.36 39.69
C SER A 58 5.93 -6.83 39.34
N GLY A 59 6.97 -7.61 39.07
CA GLY A 59 6.84 -9.04 38.73
C GLY A 59 6.48 -9.34 37.27
N ARG A 60 6.36 -8.32 36.40
CA ARG A 60 6.19 -8.53 34.95
C ARG A 60 7.51 -8.34 34.21
N ALA A 61 7.71 -9.16 33.18
CA ALA A 61 8.83 -9.03 32.27
C ALA A 61 8.34 -8.68 30.85
N LEU A 62 9.11 -7.88 30.12
CA LEU A 62 8.80 -7.59 28.72
C LEU A 62 8.81 -8.85 27.85
N GLY A 63 9.50 -9.92 28.28
CA GLY A 63 9.50 -11.22 27.60
C GLY A 63 8.09 -11.81 27.39
N ASP A 64 7.14 -11.49 28.27
CA ASP A 64 5.76 -12.02 28.22
C ASP A 64 4.87 -11.33 27.18
N TYR A 65 5.30 -10.21 26.61
CA TYR A 65 4.49 -9.40 25.71
C TYR A 65 4.64 -9.86 24.26
N VAL A 66 3.51 -10.00 23.56
CA VAL A 66 3.46 -10.13 22.11
C VAL A 66 3.73 -8.76 21.51
N ARG A 67 4.52 -8.71 20.43
CA ARG A 67 4.95 -7.48 19.79
C ARG A 67 4.59 -7.46 18.31
N ALA A 68 4.32 -6.28 17.78
CA ALA A 68 4.25 -6.03 16.36
C ALA A 68 4.68 -4.59 16.08
N SER A 69 5.24 -4.35 14.90
CA SER A 69 5.69 -3.03 14.48
C SER A 69 5.15 -2.65 13.11
N GLN A 70 4.97 -1.34 12.89
CA GLN A 70 4.61 -0.77 11.60
C GLN A 70 5.40 0.52 11.34
N LEU A 71 5.66 0.81 10.07
CA LEU A 71 6.00 2.14 9.59
C LEU A 71 4.70 2.96 9.50
N ASP A 72 4.74 4.16 10.04
CA ASP A 72 3.67 5.15 9.98
C ASP A 72 4.21 6.48 9.41
N VAL A 73 3.39 7.14 8.60
CA VAL A 73 3.69 8.45 8.02
C VAL A 73 2.53 9.36 8.33
N ASP A 74 2.80 10.48 8.99
CA ASP A 74 1.80 11.54 9.14
C ASP A 74 1.67 12.26 7.79
N GLU A 75 0.88 11.68 6.88
CA GLU A 75 0.74 12.13 5.50
C GLU A 75 0.26 13.58 5.41
N ALA A 76 -0.58 14.03 6.37
CA ALA A 76 -1.08 15.39 6.43
C ALA A 76 0.01 16.38 6.86
N ALA A 77 0.77 16.04 7.90
CA ALA A 77 1.89 16.86 8.35
C ALA A 77 3.01 16.90 7.31
N LEU A 78 3.30 15.77 6.64
CA LEU A 78 4.31 15.68 5.60
C LEU A 78 3.91 16.47 4.35
N ASP A 79 2.65 16.35 3.88
CA ASP A 79 2.12 17.17 2.78
C ASP A 79 2.18 18.66 3.11
N TYR A 80 1.79 19.04 4.34
CA TYR A 80 1.88 20.42 4.77
C TYR A 80 3.32 20.93 4.80
N ALA A 81 4.25 20.19 5.41
CA ALA A 81 5.65 20.56 5.48
C ALA A 81 6.29 20.69 4.09
N GLU A 82 6.04 19.73 3.18
CA GLU A 82 6.56 19.76 1.81
C GLU A 82 6.05 20.97 1.03
N ARG A 83 4.76 21.28 1.13
CA ARG A 83 4.14 22.38 0.38
C ARG A 83 4.47 23.75 0.95
N ALA A 84 4.55 23.85 2.26
CA ALA A 84 4.78 25.11 2.95
C ALA A 84 6.26 25.51 2.89
N LEU A 85 7.19 24.56 3.04
CA LEU A 85 8.62 24.83 3.13
C LEU A 85 9.43 24.41 1.90
N GLY A 86 8.83 23.67 0.97
CA GLY A 86 9.54 23.01 -0.11
C GLY A 86 10.13 21.66 0.30
N ARG A 87 10.38 20.81 -0.70
CA ARG A 87 10.81 19.42 -0.51
C ARG A 87 12.11 19.29 0.28
N ASP A 88 13.14 20.07 -0.05
CA ASP A 88 14.45 19.94 0.59
C ASP A 88 14.38 20.23 2.09
N ARG A 89 13.57 21.21 2.48
CA ARG A 89 13.37 21.56 3.89
C ARG A 89 12.52 20.53 4.61
N ALA A 90 11.47 19.99 3.98
CA ALA A 90 10.69 18.89 4.55
C ALA A 90 11.56 17.64 4.77
N GLN A 91 12.42 17.28 3.82
CA GLN A 91 13.39 16.20 3.98
C GLN A 91 14.40 16.48 5.10
N ALA A 92 14.84 17.73 5.26
CA ALA A 92 15.69 18.11 6.40
C ALA A 92 15.00 17.89 7.75
N LEU A 93 13.68 18.15 7.85
CA LEU A 93 12.91 17.87 9.07
C LEU A 93 12.85 16.37 9.37
N VAL A 94 12.64 15.53 8.34
CA VAL A 94 12.70 14.06 8.47
C VAL A 94 14.07 13.63 9.02
N ARG A 95 15.17 14.10 8.42
CA ARG A 95 16.54 13.79 8.89
C ARG A 95 16.82 14.26 10.32
N GLN A 96 16.23 15.39 10.72
CA GLN A 96 16.35 15.95 12.07
C GLN A 96 15.53 15.20 13.12
N GLY A 97 14.75 14.19 12.72
CA GLY A 97 13.93 13.40 13.64
C GLY A 97 12.67 14.14 14.08
N VAL A 98 12.16 15.06 13.25
CA VAL A 98 10.79 15.54 13.38
C VAL A 98 9.86 14.36 13.04
N PRO A 99 8.81 14.11 13.83
CA PRO A 99 7.94 12.94 13.72
C PRO A 99 6.99 13.03 12.51
N LEU A 100 7.57 12.92 11.30
CA LEU A 100 6.87 12.87 10.02
C LEU A 100 6.79 11.45 9.47
N VAL A 101 7.85 10.67 9.70
CA VAL A 101 7.97 9.27 9.31
C VAL A 101 8.50 8.52 10.53
N THR A 102 7.72 7.58 11.05
CA THR A 102 7.99 6.91 12.32
C THR A 102 7.75 5.41 12.24
N TYR A 103 8.31 4.67 13.18
CA TYR A 103 7.99 3.28 13.44
C TYR A 103 7.32 3.16 14.79
N ASP A 104 6.12 2.60 14.81
CA ASP A 104 5.42 2.23 16.02
C ASP A 104 5.67 0.76 16.35
N VAL A 105 5.95 0.50 17.62
CA VAL A 105 6.05 -0.85 18.17
C VAL A 105 5.01 -0.98 19.28
N LEU A 106 4.03 -1.86 19.06
CA LEU A 106 2.98 -2.16 20.01
C LEU A 106 3.30 -3.46 20.74
N LEU A 107 3.10 -3.46 22.06
CA LEU A 107 3.26 -4.62 22.92
C LEU A 107 1.99 -4.85 23.75
N LYS A 108 1.47 -6.08 23.73
CA LYS A 108 0.30 -6.51 24.52
C LYS A 108 0.55 -7.87 25.17
N ARG A 109 -0.07 -8.11 26.32
CA ARG A 109 0.05 -9.36 27.07
C ARG A 109 -1.33 -9.87 27.46
N ALA A 110 -1.56 -11.17 27.33
CA ALA A 110 -2.84 -11.77 27.69
C ALA A 110 -3.17 -11.52 29.17
N GLY A 111 -4.43 -11.17 29.45
CA GLY A 111 -4.92 -10.81 30.78
C GLY A 111 -4.44 -9.45 31.29
N ASP A 112 -3.69 -8.68 30.50
CA ASP A 112 -3.24 -7.34 30.85
C ASP A 112 -3.99 -6.29 30.02
N PRO A 113 -4.94 -5.55 30.60
CA PRO A 113 -5.72 -4.57 29.85
C PRO A 113 -4.87 -3.36 29.40
N ASP A 114 -3.67 -3.20 29.96
CA ASP A 114 -2.73 -2.14 29.60
C ASP A 114 -1.82 -2.59 28.43
N GLY A 115 -1.83 -1.82 27.35
CA GLY A 115 -0.86 -1.95 26.25
C GLY A 115 0.36 -1.06 26.46
N LEU A 116 1.50 -1.43 25.89
CA LEU A 116 2.68 -0.57 25.81
C LEU A 116 2.96 -0.22 24.35
N ALA A 117 3.46 0.97 24.10
CA ALA A 117 3.93 1.35 22.78
C ALA A 117 5.23 2.16 22.87
N ALA A 118 6.08 2.01 21.86
CA ALA A 118 7.26 2.85 21.65
C ALA A 118 7.32 3.27 20.18
N THR A 119 7.65 4.54 19.94
CA THR A 119 7.71 5.14 18.61
C THR A 119 9.12 5.66 18.33
N PHE A 120 9.64 5.36 17.14
CA PHE A 120 10.99 5.69 16.71
C PHE A 120 11.00 6.42 15.37
N ASP A 121 12.04 7.20 15.08
CA ASP A 121 12.34 7.58 13.69
C ASP A 121 13.09 6.45 12.96
N GLY A 122 13.27 6.58 11.64
CA GLY A 122 13.98 5.56 10.85
C GLY A 122 15.47 5.40 11.21
N VAL A 123 16.07 6.33 11.95
CA VAL A 123 17.46 6.21 12.44
C VAL A 123 17.50 5.50 13.80
N GLY A 124 16.39 5.53 14.55
CA GLY A 124 16.22 4.87 15.84
C GLY A 124 16.12 5.80 17.04
N ARG A 125 16.00 7.11 16.82
CA ARG A 125 15.76 8.07 17.91
C ARG A 125 14.37 7.83 18.48
N THR A 126 14.24 7.91 19.80
CA THR A 126 12.94 7.77 20.46
C THR A 126 12.11 9.03 20.23
N ILE A 127 10.95 8.85 19.61
CA ILE A 127 9.99 9.92 19.32
C ILE A 127 8.90 9.95 20.37
N GLY A 128 8.51 8.78 20.86
CA GLY A 128 7.50 8.66 21.88
C GLY A 128 7.44 7.26 22.49
N TRP A 129 6.64 7.17 23.54
CA TRP A 129 6.32 5.93 24.23
C TRP A 129 5.05 6.14 25.03
N SER A 130 4.34 5.05 25.31
CA SER A 130 3.15 5.10 26.16
C SER A 130 2.88 3.76 26.84
N ARG A 131 2.14 3.85 27.92
CA ARG A 131 1.50 2.76 28.64
C ARG A 131 0.03 3.11 28.84
N GLY A 132 -0.86 2.21 28.44
CA GLY A 132 -2.27 2.26 28.84
C GLY A 132 -2.39 2.10 30.36
N VAL A 133 -3.33 2.81 30.97
CA VAL A 133 -3.66 2.67 32.38
C VAL A 133 -5.18 2.75 32.54
N GLN A 134 -5.79 1.75 33.15
CA GLN A 134 -7.23 1.70 33.37
C GLN A 134 -7.73 2.87 34.22
N ASP A 135 -8.97 3.31 34.01
CA ASP A 135 -9.54 4.48 34.70
C ASP A 135 -9.66 4.29 36.23
N ASP A 136 -9.82 3.05 36.70
CA ASP A 136 -9.97 2.68 38.10
C ASP A 136 -8.65 2.24 38.77
N ALA A 137 -7.55 2.22 38.01
CA ALA A 137 -6.23 1.88 38.55
C ALA A 137 -5.83 2.87 39.66
N PRO A 138 -5.23 2.38 40.76
CA PRO A 138 -4.81 3.24 41.86
C PRO A 138 -3.65 4.14 41.44
N GLY A 139 -3.51 5.28 42.11
CA GLY A 139 -2.38 6.19 41.96
C GLY A 139 -2.49 7.38 42.88
N ALA A 140 -1.42 8.18 42.99
CA ALA A 140 -1.48 9.40 43.79
C ALA A 140 -2.48 10.42 43.20
N ALA A 141 -3.06 11.25 44.05
CA ALA A 141 -3.77 12.46 43.63
C ALA A 141 -2.80 13.64 43.74
N LEU A 142 -1.85 13.74 42.80
CA LEU A 142 -0.83 14.78 42.84
C LEU A 142 -1.41 16.17 42.51
N PRO A 143 -0.84 17.26 43.06
CA PRO A 143 -1.01 18.60 42.52
C PRO A 143 -0.39 18.73 41.13
N VAL A 144 -0.93 19.63 40.31
CA VAL A 144 -0.47 19.85 38.93
C VAL A 144 1.03 20.13 38.83
N ASP A 145 1.61 20.91 39.75
CA ASP A 145 3.04 21.25 39.70
C ASP A 145 3.94 20.07 40.06
N SER A 146 3.48 19.16 40.91
CA SER A 146 4.21 17.90 41.16
C SER A 146 4.20 17.01 39.92
N GLY A 147 3.05 16.91 39.24
CA GLY A 147 2.95 16.21 37.95
C GLY A 147 3.84 16.84 36.88
N ARG A 148 3.95 18.17 36.86
CA ARG A 148 4.79 18.93 35.93
C ARG A 148 6.26 18.54 36.07
N VAL A 149 6.77 18.49 37.29
CA VAL A 149 8.18 18.11 37.55
C VAL A 149 8.49 16.70 37.04
N LEU A 150 7.57 15.75 37.26
CA LEU A 150 7.72 14.37 36.75
C LEU A 150 7.80 14.35 35.23
N VAL A 151 6.90 15.07 34.55
CA VAL A 151 6.85 15.14 33.09
C VAL A 151 8.06 15.87 32.52
N GLN A 152 8.47 17.00 33.08
CA GLN A 152 9.64 17.74 32.62
C GLN A 152 10.91 16.88 32.69
N ARG A 153 11.09 16.15 33.79
CA ARG A 153 12.18 15.18 33.94
C ARG A 153 12.13 14.10 32.86
N ALA A 154 10.96 13.52 32.61
CA ALA A 154 10.80 12.52 31.56
C ALA A 154 11.12 13.11 30.18
N LEU A 155 10.55 14.26 29.80
CA LEU A 155 10.82 14.88 28.50
C LEU A 155 12.30 15.19 28.27
N SER A 156 13.02 15.67 29.29
CA SER A 156 14.45 15.94 29.17
C SER A 156 15.31 14.68 29.15
N LEU A 157 15.06 13.70 30.03
CA LEU A 157 15.89 12.48 30.11
C LEU A 157 15.56 11.47 29.00
N ASP A 158 14.27 11.31 28.69
CA ASP A 158 13.78 10.23 27.83
C ASP A 158 13.70 10.61 26.36
N LEU A 159 13.40 11.88 26.07
CA LEU A 159 13.26 12.40 24.71
C LEU A 159 14.34 13.44 24.37
N GLY A 160 15.22 13.79 25.31
CA GLY A 160 16.33 14.73 25.09
C GLY A 160 15.85 16.17 24.86
N LEU A 161 14.68 16.56 25.36
CA LEU A 161 14.11 17.88 25.10
C LEU A 161 14.72 18.93 26.02
N SER A 162 15.29 19.98 25.41
CA SER A 162 15.73 21.19 26.10
C SER A 162 14.53 22.08 26.42
N LEU A 163 14.04 21.97 27.65
CA LEU A 163 12.94 22.79 28.16
C LEU A 163 13.48 24.17 28.56
N GLY A 164 12.71 25.23 28.32
CA GLY A 164 13.07 26.59 28.71
C GLY A 164 12.04 27.63 28.31
N ASP A 165 12.26 28.87 28.75
CA ASP A 165 11.18 29.85 28.88
C ASP A 165 11.19 30.96 27.80
N GLY A 166 11.89 30.81 26.67
CA GLY A 166 11.80 31.89 25.67
C GLY A 166 12.65 31.89 24.40
N THR A 167 13.49 30.89 24.12
CA THR A 167 14.17 30.85 22.81
C THR A 167 13.37 30.02 21.80
N PRO A 168 13.35 30.38 20.49
CA PRO A 168 12.67 29.58 19.46
C PRO A 168 13.14 28.12 19.37
N ALA A 169 14.35 27.83 19.85
CA ALA A 169 14.93 26.49 19.87
C ALA A 169 14.55 25.66 21.12
N GLN A 170 14.01 26.29 22.17
CA GLN A 170 13.59 25.64 23.40
C GLN A 170 12.13 25.22 23.36
N TRP A 171 11.84 24.16 24.09
CA TRP A 171 10.48 23.69 24.34
C TRP A 171 9.89 24.45 25.51
N HIS A 172 8.78 25.14 25.29
CA HIS A 172 8.06 25.87 26.32
C HIS A 172 6.67 25.25 26.52
N GLU A 173 6.15 25.34 27.73
CA GLU A 173 4.82 24.82 28.03
C GLU A 173 3.74 25.74 27.48
N THR A 174 2.74 25.15 26.82
CA THR A 174 1.59 25.88 26.25
C THR A 174 0.26 25.50 26.89
N GLY A 175 0.22 24.42 27.69
CA GLY A 175 -0.98 24.08 28.43
C GLY A 175 -0.82 22.88 29.36
N ALA A 176 -1.64 22.86 30.40
CA ALA A 176 -1.81 21.75 31.31
C ALA A 176 -3.31 21.44 31.47
N ALA A 177 -3.66 20.16 31.47
CA ALA A 177 -5.01 19.68 31.70
C ALA A 177 -4.99 18.62 32.80
N SER A 178 -6.00 18.64 33.68
CA SER A 178 -6.12 17.67 34.76
C SER A 178 -7.45 16.92 34.65
N ARG A 179 -7.43 15.63 34.92
CA ARG A 179 -8.62 14.78 34.96
C ARG A 179 -8.63 13.98 36.25
N VAL A 180 -9.62 14.25 37.10
CA VAL A 180 -9.84 13.48 38.32
C VAL A 180 -10.42 12.12 37.93
N ARG A 181 -9.78 11.05 38.41
CA ARG A 181 -10.23 9.66 38.28
C ARG A 181 -10.74 9.17 39.64
N PRO A 182 -11.47 8.04 39.69
CA PRO A 182 -11.98 7.52 40.95
C PRO A 182 -10.90 7.30 42.03
N ARG A 183 -9.66 6.95 41.64
CA ARG A 183 -8.57 6.59 42.57
C ARG A 183 -7.23 7.26 42.28
N ARG A 184 -7.19 8.34 41.48
CA ARG A 184 -5.99 9.13 41.17
C ARG A 184 -6.35 10.44 40.46
N THR A 185 -5.37 11.31 40.24
CA THR A 185 -5.49 12.44 39.31
C THR A 185 -4.52 12.26 38.15
N ASP A 186 -5.03 12.36 36.92
CA ASP A 186 -4.19 12.36 35.72
C ASP A 186 -3.91 13.80 35.30
N HIS A 187 -2.67 14.11 34.91
CA HIS A 187 -2.31 15.39 34.30
C HIS A 187 -1.70 15.18 32.92
N THR A 188 -2.07 16.03 31.98
CA THR A 188 -1.48 16.09 30.64
C THR A 188 -0.88 17.47 30.42
N PHE A 189 0.38 17.51 30.03
CA PHE A 189 1.12 18.73 29.73
C PHE A 189 1.46 18.78 28.24
N THR A 190 1.35 19.97 27.68
CA THR A 190 1.64 20.25 26.28
C THR A 190 2.79 21.24 26.19
N TYR A 191 3.82 20.88 25.43
CA TYR A 191 4.98 21.70 25.15
C TYR A 191 5.07 21.95 23.64
N GLU A 192 5.55 23.12 23.26
CA GLU A 192 5.76 23.47 21.86
C GLU A 192 7.15 24.04 21.61
N ARG A 193 7.63 23.84 20.39
CA ARG A 193 8.80 24.52 19.84
C ARG A 193 8.49 25.02 18.43
N LEU A 194 8.99 26.21 18.11
CA LEU A 194 8.84 26.80 16.79
C LEU A 194 9.94 26.27 15.85
N LEU A 195 9.55 25.59 14.77
CA LEU A 195 10.48 25.13 13.74
C LEU A 195 10.66 26.16 12.61
N SER A 196 9.60 26.94 12.35
CA SER A 196 9.60 28.03 11.37
C SER A 196 8.54 29.05 11.73
N ALA A 197 8.87 30.35 11.63
CA ALA A 197 7.91 31.44 11.85
C ALA A 197 7.07 31.73 10.60
N ARG A 198 7.63 31.55 9.41
CA ARG A 198 6.98 31.86 8.12
C ARG A 198 7.41 30.86 7.05
N PRO A 199 6.50 29.97 6.59
CA PRO A 199 5.19 29.66 7.18
C PRO A 199 5.34 29.15 8.62
N GLU A 200 4.29 29.34 9.42
CA GLU A 200 4.26 28.88 10.80
C GLU A 200 4.31 27.36 10.86
N LEU A 201 5.33 26.82 11.52
CA LEU A 201 5.48 25.41 11.76
C LEU A 201 5.92 25.16 13.20
N ARG A 202 5.12 24.40 13.94
CA ARG A 202 5.37 24.07 15.33
C ARG A 202 5.47 22.57 15.51
N GLU A 203 6.41 22.15 16.33
CA GLU A 203 6.47 20.80 16.87
C GLU A 203 5.85 20.80 18.26
N ARG A 204 5.04 19.80 18.57
CA ARG A 204 4.38 19.68 19.86
C ARG A 204 4.75 18.37 20.54
N ALA A 205 5.08 18.45 21.82
CA ALA A 205 5.27 17.31 22.68
C ALA A 205 4.11 17.26 23.69
N VAL A 206 3.52 16.09 23.86
CA VAL A 206 2.48 15.85 24.86
C VAL A 206 2.96 14.75 25.77
N ALA A 207 2.88 14.99 27.07
CA ALA A 207 3.21 13.99 28.07
C ALA A 207 2.13 13.91 29.14
N THR A 208 1.87 12.70 29.60
CA THR A 208 0.81 12.38 30.55
C THR A 208 1.41 11.69 31.75
N VAL A 209 0.97 12.13 32.93
CA VAL A 209 1.21 11.47 34.21
C VAL A 209 -0.12 10.99 34.75
N SER A 210 -0.18 9.71 35.12
CA SER A 210 -1.36 9.09 35.72
C SER A 210 -1.06 8.81 37.19
N GLY A 211 -1.59 9.67 38.06
CA GLY A 211 -1.18 9.75 39.45
C GLY A 211 0.28 10.18 39.58
N ASP A 212 1.14 9.27 39.98
CA ASP A 212 2.59 9.46 40.18
C ASP A 212 3.45 8.77 39.10
N LEU A 213 2.83 8.10 38.12
CA LEU A 213 3.52 7.43 37.03
C LEU A 213 3.42 8.24 35.74
N VAL A 214 4.56 8.57 35.11
CA VAL A 214 4.55 9.12 33.74
C VAL A 214 4.17 8.00 32.79
N THR A 215 2.97 8.08 32.21
CA THR A 215 2.39 7.02 31.39
C THR A 215 2.64 7.21 29.91
N GLY A 216 3.04 8.39 29.46
CA GLY A 216 3.45 8.55 28.07
C GLY A 216 4.06 9.90 27.78
N ALA A 217 4.85 9.92 26.71
CA ALA A 217 5.35 11.12 26.10
C ALA A 217 5.45 10.88 24.59
N ARG A 218 5.00 11.84 23.77
CA ARG A 218 5.11 11.75 22.31
C ARG A 218 5.29 13.11 21.69
N ARG A 219 5.94 13.14 20.53
CA ARG A 219 6.07 14.33 19.67
C ARG A 219 5.25 14.15 18.41
N TYR A 220 4.70 15.25 17.90
CA TYR A 220 4.07 15.31 16.58
C TYR A 220 4.21 16.72 15.98
N LEU A 221 4.08 16.83 14.67
CA LEU A 221 4.09 18.12 13.99
C LEU A 221 2.68 18.71 13.95
N VAL A 222 2.54 19.99 14.29
CA VAL A 222 1.23 20.66 14.27
C VAL A 222 0.96 21.20 12.87
N VAL A 223 -0.13 20.75 12.26
CA VAL A 223 -0.68 21.37 11.04
C VAL A 223 -1.60 22.52 11.44
N PRO A 224 -1.28 23.77 11.08
CA PRO A 224 -2.15 24.91 11.40
C PRO A 224 -3.52 24.78 10.73
N ALA A 225 -4.57 25.31 11.36
CA ALA A 225 -5.94 25.24 10.84
C ALA A 225 -6.08 25.83 9.42
N ALA A 226 -5.27 26.83 9.07
CA ALA A 226 -5.21 27.36 7.71
C ALA A 226 -4.67 26.34 6.70
N GLY A 227 -3.65 25.58 7.09
CA GLY A 227 -3.08 24.48 6.30
C GLY A 227 -4.10 23.36 6.07
N GLU A 228 -4.82 22.96 7.12
CA GLU A 228 -5.90 21.97 7.00
C GLU A 228 -7.02 22.44 6.06
N ARG A 229 -7.46 23.70 6.18
CA ARG A 229 -8.48 24.27 5.28
C ARG A 229 -8.00 24.27 3.83
N ALA A 230 -6.74 24.63 3.59
CA ALA A 230 -6.14 24.59 2.26
C ALA A 230 -6.08 23.16 1.70
N ALA A 231 -5.70 22.17 2.51
CA ALA A 231 -5.69 20.77 2.11
C ALA A 231 -7.10 20.26 1.76
N ARG A 232 -8.11 20.58 2.57
CA ARG A 232 -9.52 20.24 2.28
C ARG A 232 -10.00 20.86 0.97
N ALA A 233 -9.65 22.12 0.71
CA ALA A 233 -10.00 22.81 -0.54
C ALA A 233 -9.35 22.15 -1.76
N ARG A 234 -8.06 21.76 -1.69
CA ARG A 234 -7.38 21.02 -2.76
C ARG A 234 -8.00 19.65 -3.03
N ALA A 235 -8.43 18.97 -1.98
CA ALA A 235 -9.02 17.63 -2.09
C ALA A 235 -10.44 17.63 -2.69
N ALA A 236 -11.16 18.75 -2.67
CA ALA A 236 -12.53 18.84 -3.17
C ALA A 236 -12.66 18.47 -4.67
N PRO A 237 -11.94 19.12 -5.62
CA PRO A 237 -12.04 18.77 -7.04
C PRO A 237 -11.51 17.35 -7.34
N VAL A 238 -10.50 16.89 -6.60
CA VAL A 238 -9.99 15.51 -6.68
C VAL A 238 -11.10 14.51 -6.35
N ARG A 239 -11.79 14.70 -5.21
CA ARG A 239 -12.91 13.85 -4.79
C ARG A 239 -14.08 13.92 -5.76
N ALA A 240 -14.36 15.09 -6.35
CA ALA A 240 -15.42 15.24 -7.36
C ALA A 240 -15.16 14.36 -8.60
N LEU A 241 -13.96 14.43 -9.18
CA LEU A 241 -13.57 13.58 -10.31
C LEU A 241 -13.62 12.08 -9.95
N GLN A 242 -13.13 11.73 -8.76
CA GLN A 242 -13.16 10.36 -8.29
C GLN A 242 -14.59 9.84 -8.11
N THR A 243 -15.49 10.67 -7.60
CA THR A 243 -16.92 10.35 -7.45
C THR A 243 -17.57 10.07 -8.80
N VAL A 244 -17.28 10.89 -9.82
CA VAL A 244 -17.73 10.64 -11.21
C VAL A 244 -17.21 9.30 -11.71
N GLY A 245 -15.92 9.00 -11.48
CA GLY A 245 -15.33 7.70 -11.81
C GLY A 245 -16.06 6.53 -11.17
N PHE A 246 -16.34 6.61 -9.87
CA PHE A 246 -17.06 5.55 -9.14
C PHE A 246 -18.53 5.42 -9.58
N ALA A 247 -19.21 6.52 -9.91
CA ALA A 247 -20.56 6.47 -10.46
C ALA A 247 -20.59 5.75 -11.82
N LEU A 248 -19.61 6.02 -12.69
CA LEU A 248 -19.48 5.33 -13.98
C LEU A 248 -19.10 3.86 -13.81
N LEU A 249 -18.20 3.55 -12.86
CA LEU A 249 -17.86 2.16 -12.52
C LEU A 249 -19.09 1.40 -12.00
N ALA A 250 -19.89 2.01 -11.11
CA ALA A 250 -21.12 1.42 -10.60
C ALA A 250 -22.13 1.15 -11.73
N ALA A 251 -22.29 2.08 -12.67
CA ALA A 251 -23.11 1.87 -13.86
C ALA A 251 -22.59 0.69 -14.71
N GLY A 252 -21.27 0.57 -14.88
CA GLY A 252 -20.64 -0.58 -15.53
C GLY A 252 -20.90 -1.90 -14.81
N ALA A 253 -20.81 -1.93 -13.49
CA ALA A 253 -21.09 -3.11 -12.67
C ALA A 253 -22.57 -3.53 -12.75
N LEU A 254 -23.52 -2.58 -12.78
CA LEU A 254 -24.93 -2.87 -13.04
C LEU A 254 -25.15 -3.42 -14.45
N GLY A 255 -24.45 -2.89 -15.45
CA GLY A 255 -24.43 -3.45 -16.81
C GLY A 255 -23.91 -4.89 -16.83
N ALA A 256 -22.84 -5.18 -16.09
CA ALA A 256 -22.30 -6.53 -15.94
C ALA A 256 -23.30 -7.48 -15.28
N LEU A 257 -23.96 -7.04 -14.22
CA LEU A 257 -25.01 -7.80 -13.55
C LEU A 257 -26.16 -8.11 -14.51
N ALA A 258 -26.63 -7.12 -15.29
CA ALA A 258 -27.69 -7.34 -16.28
C ALA A 258 -27.27 -8.36 -17.35
N VAL A 259 -26.08 -8.22 -17.93
CA VAL A 259 -25.54 -9.19 -18.90
C VAL A 259 -25.42 -10.58 -18.27
N PHE A 260 -24.87 -10.66 -17.06
CA PHE A 260 -24.75 -11.91 -16.32
C PHE A 260 -26.12 -12.60 -16.14
N LEU A 261 -27.14 -11.88 -15.65
CA LEU A 261 -28.48 -12.44 -15.45
C LEU A 261 -29.12 -12.90 -16.76
N LEU A 262 -28.95 -12.14 -17.85
CA LEU A 262 -29.44 -12.54 -19.17
C LEU A 262 -28.76 -13.83 -19.67
N ARG A 263 -27.45 -13.97 -19.46
CA ARG A 263 -26.69 -15.15 -19.89
C ARG A 263 -26.87 -16.35 -18.96
N LEU A 264 -27.15 -16.10 -17.68
CA LEU A 264 -27.58 -17.13 -16.74
C LEU A 264 -28.92 -17.71 -17.17
N ARG A 265 -29.90 -16.86 -17.50
CA ARG A 265 -31.22 -17.29 -18.02
C ARG A 265 -31.09 -18.06 -19.33
N ALA A 266 -30.15 -17.70 -20.19
CA ALA A 266 -29.89 -18.38 -21.46
C ALA A 266 -29.08 -19.69 -21.31
N GLY A 267 -28.63 -20.06 -20.12
CA GLY A 267 -27.81 -21.25 -19.88
C GLY A 267 -26.39 -21.16 -20.45
N THR A 268 -25.92 -19.97 -20.82
CA THR A 268 -24.60 -19.77 -21.45
C THR A 268 -23.54 -19.26 -20.47
N ALA A 269 -23.89 -18.90 -19.23
CA ALA A 269 -22.95 -18.43 -18.22
C ALA A 269 -22.06 -19.56 -17.66
N ARG A 270 -20.75 -19.35 -17.61
CA ARG A 270 -19.78 -20.32 -17.06
C ARG A 270 -19.41 -19.99 -15.61
N LEU A 271 -20.25 -20.45 -14.68
CA LEU A 271 -20.15 -20.10 -13.26
C LEU A 271 -18.85 -20.57 -12.60
N ALA A 272 -18.32 -21.75 -12.98
CA ALA A 272 -17.11 -22.30 -12.37
C ALA A 272 -15.87 -21.40 -12.60
N ARG A 273 -15.74 -20.79 -13.78
CA ARG A 273 -14.63 -19.87 -14.10
C ARG A 273 -14.72 -18.60 -13.27
N ALA A 274 -15.92 -18.04 -13.18
CA ALA A 274 -16.19 -16.85 -12.37
C ALA A 274 -15.94 -17.12 -10.89
N ALA A 275 -16.48 -18.23 -10.35
CA ALA A 275 -16.27 -18.63 -8.95
C ALA A 275 -14.78 -18.78 -8.62
N TYR A 276 -14.03 -19.49 -9.46
CA TYR A 276 -12.61 -19.75 -9.23
C TYR A 276 -11.81 -18.45 -9.13
N TRP A 277 -11.92 -17.56 -10.12
CA TRP A 277 -11.11 -16.33 -10.13
C TRP A 277 -11.59 -15.30 -9.11
N SER A 278 -12.89 -15.21 -8.83
CA SER A 278 -13.40 -14.41 -7.70
C SER A 278 -12.87 -14.95 -6.36
N ALA A 279 -12.77 -16.27 -6.19
CA ALA A 279 -12.22 -16.89 -4.99
C ALA A 279 -10.71 -16.63 -4.87
N ILE A 280 -9.95 -16.63 -5.98
CA ILE A 280 -8.52 -16.25 -5.97
C ILE A 280 -8.35 -14.79 -5.54
N VAL A 281 -9.13 -13.87 -6.09
CA VAL A 281 -9.10 -12.44 -5.71
C VAL A 281 -9.44 -12.28 -4.22
N PHE A 282 -10.51 -12.92 -3.76
CA PHE A 282 -10.89 -12.95 -2.35
C PHE A 282 -9.77 -13.50 -1.47
N ALA A 283 -9.19 -14.65 -1.82
CA ALA A 283 -8.13 -15.29 -1.05
C ALA A 283 -6.88 -14.41 -0.97
N CYS A 284 -6.48 -13.79 -2.09
CA CYS A 284 -5.36 -12.85 -2.12
C CYS A 284 -5.60 -11.63 -1.22
N ALA A 285 -6.79 -11.01 -1.27
CA ALA A 285 -7.15 -9.90 -0.39
C ALA A 285 -7.18 -10.30 1.09
N PHE A 286 -7.79 -11.46 1.38
CA PHE A 286 -7.89 -12.01 2.74
C PHE A 286 -6.51 -12.32 3.33
N LEU A 287 -5.69 -13.07 2.58
CA LEU A 287 -4.35 -13.48 3.03
C LEU A 287 -3.41 -12.28 3.19
N THR A 288 -3.52 -11.25 2.34
CA THR A 288 -2.75 -10.00 2.52
C THR A 288 -2.95 -9.42 3.91
N ASN A 289 -4.20 -9.33 4.37
CA ASN A 289 -4.54 -8.80 5.68
C ASN A 289 -4.20 -9.79 6.82
N ALA A 290 -4.22 -11.10 6.56
CA ALA A 290 -3.73 -12.09 7.53
C ALA A 290 -2.24 -11.91 7.85
N PHE A 291 -1.45 -11.28 6.96
CA PHE A 291 -0.05 -10.93 7.24
C PHE A 291 0.14 -9.57 7.93
N ALA A 292 -0.93 -8.79 8.18
CA ALA A 292 -0.87 -7.49 8.84
C ALA A 292 -0.76 -7.64 10.37
N ALA A 293 0.39 -8.12 10.85
CA ALA A 293 0.60 -8.47 12.27
C ALA A 293 0.33 -7.32 13.25
N TYR A 294 0.66 -6.08 12.86
CA TYR A 294 0.35 -4.91 13.68
C TYR A 294 -1.15 -4.67 13.79
N ASP A 295 -1.90 -4.73 12.69
CA ASP A 295 -3.36 -4.57 12.70
C ASP A 295 -4.04 -5.62 13.58
N LEU A 296 -3.65 -6.89 13.43
CA LEU A 296 -4.16 -7.99 14.24
C LEU A 296 -3.86 -7.80 15.74
N LEU A 297 -2.67 -7.29 16.07
CA LEU A 297 -2.31 -7.00 17.46
C LEU A 297 -3.04 -5.77 18.00
N ALA A 298 -3.19 -4.72 17.20
CA ALA A 298 -3.88 -3.49 17.56
C ALA A 298 -5.36 -3.75 17.91
N HIS A 299 -6.01 -4.64 17.16
CA HIS A 299 -7.40 -5.05 17.39
C HIS A 299 -7.57 -6.15 18.46
N TRP A 300 -6.49 -6.73 18.98
CA TRP A 300 -6.60 -7.71 20.07
C TRP A 300 -6.93 -7.01 21.40
N ASP A 301 -8.12 -7.28 21.94
CA ASP A 301 -8.41 -7.03 23.35
C ASP A 301 -7.68 -8.08 24.21
N PRO A 302 -6.67 -7.69 25.02
CA PRO A 302 -5.87 -8.64 25.78
C PRO A 302 -6.64 -9.43 26.83
N LEU A 303 -7.87 -9.01 27.18
CA LEU A 303 -8.75 -9.75 28.09
C LEU A 303 -9.36 -10.98 27.42
N TRP A 304 -9.27 -11.10 26.10
CA TRP A 304 -9.73 -12.26 25.34
C TRP A 304 -8.54 -13.11 24.85
N PRO A 305 -8.75 -14.42 24.62
CA PRO A 305 -7.76 -15.24 23.93
C PRO A 305 -7.43 -14.64 22.55
N ARG A 306 -6.12 -14.47 22.25
CA ARG A 306 -5.66 -13.81 21.01
C ARG A 306 -6.22 -14.43 19.73
N TRP A 307 -6.36 -15.76 19.71
CA TRP A 307 -6.88 -16.46 18.54
C TRP A 307 -8.35 -16.12 18.26
N ILE A 308 -9.17 -15.87 19.29
CA ILE A 308 -10.57 -15.42 19.13
C ILE A 308 -10.58 -14.03 18.50
N ALA A 309 -9.82 -13.08 19.03
CA ALA A 309 -9.74 -11.73 18.47
C ALA A 309 -9.26 -11.75 17.01
N THR A 310 -8.29 -12.60 16.69
CA THR A 310 -7.81 -12.80 15.32
C THR A 310 -8.91 -13.38 14.43
N LEU A 311 -9.64 -14.41 14.89
CA LEU A 311 -10.75 -14.99 14.14
C LEU A 311 -11.89 -13.99 13.89
N VAL A 312 -12.27 -13.19 14.89
CA VAL A 312 -13.29 -12.15 14.74
C VAL A 312 -12.82 -11.12 13.71
N ARG A 313 -11.60 -10.61 13.84
CA ARG A 313 -11.04 -9.63 12.90
C ARG A 313 -11.00 -10.15 11.46
N LEU A 314 -10.54 -11.38 11.27
CA LEU A 314 -10.52 -12.01 9.95
C LEU A 314 -11.92 -12.37 9.44
N GLY A 315 -12.86 -12.71 10.33
CA GLY A 315 -14.26 -12.95 10.01
C GLY A 315 -14.96 -11.69 9.50
N ASP A 316 -14.78 -10.56 10.19
CA ASP A 316 -15.30 -9.26 9.77
C ASP A 316 -14.72 -8.83 8.41
N LEU A 317 -13.42 -9.05 8.22
CA LEU A 317 -12.77 -8.83 6.93
C LEU A 317 -13.38 -9.72 5.84
N ALA A 318 -13.54 -11.02 6.08
CA ALA A 318 -14.13 -11.95 5.12
C ALA A 318 -15.57 -11.56 4.75
N ALA A 319 -16.37 -11.13 5.74
CA ALA A 319 -17.71 -10.61 5.53
C ALA A 319 -17.67 -9.36 4.62
N GLY A 320 -16.77 -8.40 4.89
CA GLY A 320 -16.58 -7.22 4.05
C GLY A 320 -16.14 -7.53 2.61
N LEU A 321 -15.24 -8.51 2.43
CA LEU A 321 -14.74 -8.94 1.12
C LEU A 321 -15.78 -9.73 0.29
N THR A 322 -16.87 -10.18 0.90
CA THR A 322 -17.93 -10.94 0.20
C THR A 322 -18.57 -10.12 -0.92
N TRP A 323 -18.72 -8.82 -0.76
CA TRP A 323 -19.27 -7.97 -1.83
C TRP A 323 -18.36 -7.90 -3.06
N MET A 324 -17.04 -7.82 -2.84
CA MET A 324 -16.06 -7.86 -3.93
C MET A 324 -16.18 -9.18 -4.71
N PHE A 325 -16.33 -10.31 -4.01
CA PHE A 325 -16.53 -11.61 -4.64
C PHE A 325 -17.77 -11.61 -5.56
N VAL A 326 -18.91 -11.11 -5.07
CA VAL A 326 -20.19 -11.11 -5.83
C VAL A 326 -20.10 -10.23 -7.07
N VAL A 327 -19.58 -9.02 -6.95
CA VAL A 327 -19.45 -8.09 -8.08
C VAL A 327 -18.49 -8.65 -9.13
N LEU A 328 -17.32 -9.14 -8.70
CA LEU A 328 -16.33 -9.72 -9.60
C LEU A 328 -16.86 -11.00 -10.27
N PHE A 329 -17.64 -11.80 -9.56
CA PHE A 329 -18.28 -12.99 -10.12
C PHE A 329 -19.17 -12.62 -11.31
N ALA A 330 -20.02 -11.60 -11.15
CA ALA A 330 -20.88 -11.12 -12.23
C ALA A 330 -20.06 -10.55 -13.41
N LEU A 331 -19.02 -9.76 -13.13
CA LEU A 331 -18.11 -9.21 -14.16
C LEU A 331 -17.43 -10.31 -14.97
N ILE A 332 -16.85 -11.31 -14.32
CA ILE A 332 -16.14 -12.40 -15.00
C ILE A 332 -17.11 -13.26 -15.81
N ALA A 333 -18.27 -13.60 -15.24
CA ALA A 333 -19.28 -14.40 -15.93
C ALA A 333 -19.81 -13.69 -17.18
N ALA A 334 -20.07 -12.38 -17.08
CA ALA A 334 -20.50 -11.55 -18.21
C ALA A 334 -19.39 -11.41 -19.26
N GLY A 335 -18.15 -11.12 -18.84
CA GLY A 335 -17.00 -10.98 -19.73
C GLY A 335 -16.69 -12.26 -20.50
N ASP A 336 -16.69 -13.42 -19.84
CA ASP A 336 -16.47 -14.73 -20.49
C ASP A 336 -17.58 -15.06 -21.51
N ALA A 337 -18.83 -14.73 -21.21
CA ALA A 337 -19.93 -14.92 -22.15
C ALA A 337 -19.76 -14.07 -23.42
N LEU A 338 -19.47 -12.78 -23.25
CA LEU A 338 -19.24 -11.85 -24.36
C LEU A 338 -18.01 -12.22 -25.20
N ASP A 339 -16.92 -12.63 -24.55
CA ASP A 339 -15.69 -13.04 -25.25
C ASP A 339 -15.89 -14.30 -26.11
N ARG A 340 -16.69 -15.25 -25.60
CA ARG A 340 -17.07 -16.46 -26.36
C ARG A 340 -18.02 -16.17 -27.51
N GLU A 341 -19.03 -15.32 -27.31
CA GLU A 341 -19.94 -14.91 -28.37
C GLU A 341 -19.21 -14.21 -29.52
N ALA A 342 -18.18 -13.43 -29.19
CA ALA A 342 -17.32 -12.80 -30.17
C ALA A 342 -16.32 -13.76 -30.85
N GLY A 343 -16.21 -15.01 -30.39
CA GLY A 343 -15.25 -15.99 -30.91
C GLY A 343 -13.79 -15.57 -30.75
N ALA A 344 -13.49 -14.71 -29.78
CA ALA A 344 -12.19 -14.03 -29.73
C ALA A 344 -11.15 -14.71 -28.84
N GLY A 345 -11.57 -15.54 -27.87
CA GLY A 345 -10.67 -16.35 -27.04
C GLY A 345 -9.71 -15.54 -26.16
N ARG A 346 -10.05 -14.29 -25.79
CA ARG A 346 -9.17 -13.43 -24.99
C ARG A 346 -9.00 -13.95 -23.57
N GLY A 347 -9.91 -14.76 -23.06
CA GLY A 347 -9.78 -15.40 -21.73
C GLY A 347 -8.91 -16.66 -21.71
N ASP A 348 -8.53 -17.23 -22.86
CA ASP A 348 -8.05 -18.61 -22.93
C ASP A 348 -6.77 -18.89 -22.13
N THR A 349 -5.79 -17.99 -22.18
CA THR A 349 -4.53 -18.12 -21.42
C THR A 349 -4.78 -18.07 -19.92
N LEU A 350 -5.67 -17.19 -19.47
CA LEU A 350 -6.09 -17.11 -18.07
C LEU A 350 -6.78 -18.41 -17.63
N TRP A 351 -7.68 -18.96 -18.44
CA TRP A 351 -8.37 -20.21 -18.12
C TRP A 351 -7.46 -21.44 -18.13
N ARG A 352 -6.38 -21.42 -18.92
CA ARG A 352 -5.35 -22.47 -18.88
C ARG A 352 -4.52 -22.38 -17.60
N LEU A 353 -4.10 -21.16 -17.22
CA LEU A 353 -3.41 -20.94 -15.97
C LEU A 353 -4.24 -21.42 -14.76
N GLY A 354 -5.53 -21.07 -14.72
CA GLY A 354 -6.44 -21.48 -13.65
C GLY A 354 -6.68 -23.00 -13.56
N ARG A 355 -6.31 -23.77 -14.60
CA ARG A 355 -6.34 -25.25 -14.59
C ARG A 355 -4.97 -25.87 -14.29
N GLY A 356 -4.01 -25.09 -13.80
CA GLY A 356 -2.65 -25.55 -13.49
C GLY A 356 -1.70 -25.57 -14.69
N GLY A 357 -2.09 -24.98 -15.83
CA GLY A 357 -1.29 -24.94 -17.07
C GLY A 357 -0.10 -23.98 -17.04
N VAL A 358 0.66 -23.90 -15.94
CA VAL A 358 1.78 -22.96 -15.77
C VAL A 358 2.90 -23.22 -16.80
N ALA A 359 3.10 -24.47 -17.20
CA ALA A 359 4.09 -24.87 -18.20
C ALA A 359 3.59 -24.73 -19.66
N ASP A 360 2.34 -24.30 -19.90
CA ASP A 360 1.82 -24.12 -21.26
C ASP A 360 2.57 -22.97 -21.96
N PRO A 361 3.12 -23.19 -23.18
CA PRO A 361 3.86 -22.15 -23.91
C PRO A 361 3.05 -20.87 -24.16
N ALA A 362 1.72 -20.96 -24.30
CA ALA A 362 0.86 -19.78 -24.46
C ALA A 362 0.75 -18.97 -23.16
N VAL A 363 0.70 -19.64 -22.01
CA VAL A 363 0.71 -19.01 -20.68
C VAL A 363 2.07 -18.35 -20.44
N GLY A 364 3.17 -19.04 -20.75
CA GLY A 364 4.51 -18.48 -20.70
C GLY A 364 4.66 -17.25 -21.60
N LEU A 365 4.17 -17.30 -22.84
CA LEU A 365 4.23 -16.16 -23.76
C LEU A 365 3.38 -14.97 -23.30
N ALA A 366 2.18 -15.20 -22.76
CA ALA A 366 1.35 -14.15 -22.17
C ALA A 366 2.05 -13.49 -20.96
N SER A 367 2.75 -14.29 -20.15
CA SER A 367 3.54 -13.81 -19.01
C SER A 367 4.68 -12.87 -19.45
N VAL A 368 5.53 -13.27 -20.42
CA VAL A 368 6.63 -12.38 -20.88
C VAL A 368 6.10 -11.13 -21.57
N ARG A 369 5.03 -11.26 -22.38
CA ARG A 369 4.38 -10.09 -23.01
C ARG A 369 3.82 -9.14 -21.97
N GLY A 370 3.16 -9.66 -20.94
CA GLY A 370 2.63 -8.86 -19.85
C GLY A 370 3.73 -8.10 -19.12
N PHE A 371 4.84 -8.77 -18.79
CA PHE A 371 5.99 -8.12 -18.19
C PHE A 371 6.55 -6.99 -19.05
N ALA A 372 6.73 -7.23 -20.36
CA ALA A 372 7.19 -6.22 -21.30
C ALA A 372 6.22 -5.03 -21.44
N ILE A 373 4.92 -5.28 -21.50
CA ILE A 373 3.90 -4.22 -21.54
C ILE A 373 3.88 -3.44 -20.22
N GLY A 374 4.11 -4.09 -19.07
CA GLY A 374 4.24 -3.42 -17.78
C GLY A 374 5.38 -2.38 -17.77
N LEU A 375 6.51 -2.68 -18.41
CA LEU A 375 7.60 -1.72 -18.62
C LEU A 375 7.20 -0.57 -19.55
N VAL A 376 6.44 -0.86 -20.61
CA VAL A 376 5.88 0.18 -21.51
C VAL A 376 4.90 1.07 -20.75
N CYS A 377 4.05 0.52 -19.89
CA CYS A 377 3.15 1.29 -19.02
C CYS A 377 3.93 2.21 -18.08
N GLY A 378 5.04 1.73 -17.49
CA GLY A 378 5.95 2.56 -16.71
C GLY A 378 6.52 3.74 -17.51
N ALA A 379 6.89 3.50 -18.78
CA ALA A 379 7.37 4.56 -19.68
C ALA A 379 6.27 5.58 -20.03
N VAL A 380 5.05 5.12 -20.33
CA VAL A 380 3.89 5.98 -20.61
C VAL A 380 3.54 6.82 -19.39
N LEU A 381 3.52 6.21 -18.20
CA LEU A 381 3.33 6.92 -16.93
C LEU A 381 4.40 8.00 -16.76
N THR A 382 5.68 7.64 -16.95
CA THR A 382 6.81 8.58 -16.84
C THR A 382 6.63 9.76 -17.80
N ALA A 383 6.39 9.48 -19.08
CA ALA A 383 6.24 10.51 -20.11
C ALA A 383 5.04 11.41 -19.82
N ALA A 384 3.91 10.85 -19.39
CA ALA A 384 2.70 11.62 -19.08
C ALA A 384 2.89 12.49 -17.82
N VAL A 385 3.52 11.98 -16.77
CA VAL A 385 3.84 12.77 -15.56
C VAL A 385 4.80 13.91 -15.90
N LEU A 386 5.86 13.63 -16.68
CA LEU A 386 6.81 14.64 -17.12
C LEU A 386 6.14 15.71 -18.01
N ALA A 387 5.23 15.31 -18.90
CA ALA A 387 4.47 16.24 -19.73
C ALA A 387 3.57 17.15 -18.87
N VAL A 388 2.81 16.59 -17.93
CA VAL A 388 1.98 17.38 -16.99
C VAL A 388 2.85 18.33 -16.17
N THR A 389 4.03 17.88 -15.75
CA THR A 389 4.98 18.72 -15.01
C THR A 389 5.53 19.87 -15.86
N ALA A 390 5.91 19.58 -17.11
CA ALA A 390 6.42 20.57 -18.06
C ALA A 390 5.37 21.64 -18.44
N LEU A 391 4.08 21.30 -18.39
CA LEU A 391 2.98 22.23 -18.62
C LEU A 391 2.72 23.19 -17.43
N GLY A 392 3.58 23.21 -16.41
CA GLY A 392 3.64 24.27 -15.41
C GLY A 392 2.86 24.03 -14.11
N GLY A 393 2.46 22.78 -13.80
CA GLY A 393 1.65 22.48 -12.61
C GLY A 393 1.88 21.13 -11.94
N GLY A 394 2.93 20.38 -12.32
CA GLY A 394 3.18 19.04 -11.78
C GLY A 394 3.84 19.06 -10.40
N PHE A 395 3.14 18.60 -9.38
CA PHE A 395 3.70 18.31 -8.06
C PHE A 395 3.68 16.80 -7.82
N THR A 396 4.82 16.22 -7.43
CA THR A 396 4.89 14.85 -6.90
C THR A 396 5.01 14.93 -5.38
N ALA A 397 4.29 14.09 -4.64
CA ALA A 397 4.35 14.10 -3.17
C ALA A 397 5.43 13.14 -2.66
N LEU A 398 6.06 13.47 -1.53
CA LEU A 398 6.92 12.54 -0.81
C LEU A 398 6.20 11.24 -0.43
N GLN A 399 6.92 10.13 -0.52
CA GLN A 399 6.49 8.75 -0.31
C GLN A 399 7.24 8.11 0.86
N PRO A 400 6.76 7.02 1.49
CA PRO A 400 5.62 6.17 1.10
C PRO A 400 4.27 6.73 1.54
N ARG A 401 3.21 6.35 0.81
CA ARG A 401 1.80 6.63 1.11
C ARG A 401 0.90 5.47 0.70
N GLY A 402 -0.31 5.39 1.24
CA GLY A 402 -1.32 4.43 0.80
C GLY A 402 -0.80 2.98 0.61
N PHE A 403 -0.82 2.47 -0.62
CA PHE A 403 -0.52 1.05 -0.87
C PHE A 403 0.92 0.62 -0.60
N PHE A 404 1.87 1.54 -0.46
CA PHE A 404 3.23 1.20 -0.02
C PHE A 404 3.24 0.47 1.33
N PHE A 405 2.30 0.78 2.23
CA PHE A 405 2.26 0.21 3.57
C PHE A 405 1.93 -1.29 3.60
N TYR A 406 1.23 -1.83 2.59
CA TYR A 406 1.01 -3.29 2.52
C TYR A 406 2.31 -4.07 2.38
N ALA A 407 3.26 -3.53 1.61
CA ALA A 407 4.58 -4.13 1.47
C ALA A 407 5.43 -3.90 2.74
N LEU A 408 5.46 -2.66 3.24
CA LEU A 408 6.37 -2.26 4.32
C LEU A 408 5.96 -2.79 5.70
N ASN A 409 4.66 -2.89 5.98
CA ASN A 409 4.14 -3.25 7.30
C ASN A 409 3.78 -4.74 7.45
N SER A 410 3.82 -5.52 6.37
CA SER A 410 3.47 -6.94 6.38
C SER A 410 4.54 -7.83 7.03
N SER A 411 4.11 -8.80 7.85
CA SER A 411 4.98 -9.85 8.42
C SER A 411 5.76 -10.64 7.36
N ALA A 412 5.23 -10.74 6.13
CA ALA A 412 5.87 -11.35 4.98
C ALA A 412 5.82 -10.38 3.77
N PRO A 413 6.71 -9.37 3.68
CA PRO A 413 6.64 -8.30 2.69
C PRO A 413 6.46 -8.79 1.25
N SER A 414 7.36 -9.67 0.79
CA SER A 414 7.31 -10.23 -0.57
C SER A 414 6.01 -10.95 -0.89
N VAL A 415 5.47 -11.73 0.06
CA VAL A 415 4.24 -12.50 -0.15
C VAL A 415 3.02 -11.57 -0.15
N ALA A 416 2.93 -10.67 0.83
CA ALA A 416 1.81 -9.73 0.89
C ALA A 416 1.79 -8.76 -0.29
N THR A 417 2.95 -8.29 -0.78
CA THR A 417 3.02 -7.48 -2.00
C THR A 417 2.49 -8.26 -3.21
N LEU A 418 2.88 -9.54 -3.39
CA LEU A 418 2.38 -10.37 -4.48
C LEU A 418 0.88 -10.61 -4.38
N LEU A 419 0.38 -10.98 -3.20
CA LEU A 419 -1.04 -11.24 -2.97
C LEU A 419 -1.88 -9.98 -3.19
N PHE A 420 -1.47 -8.85 -2.61
CA PHE A 420 -2.19 -7.59 -2.72
C PHE A 420 -2.33 -7.16 -4.18
N PHE A 421 -1.22 -7.08 -4.91
CA PHE A 421 -1.25 -6.61 -6.30
C PHE A 421 -1.76 -7.67 -7.28
N ALA A 422 -1.68 -8.96 -6.97
CA ALA A 422 -2.38 -9.98 -7.76
C ALA A 422 -3.90 -9.82 -7.62
N ASN A 423 -4.41 -9.55 -6.42
CA ASN A 423 -5.80 -9.21 -6.19
C ASN A 423 -6.21 -7.96 -7.00
N ILE A 424 -5.49 -6.85 -6.85
CA ILE A 424 -5.80 -5.58 -7.55
C ILE A 424 -5.77 -5.77 -9.06
N ALA A 425 -4.70 -6.34 -9.62
CA ALA A 425 -4.57 -6.56 -11.06
C ALA A 425 -5.69 -7.47 -11.62
N LEU A 426 -6.07 -8.53 -10.90
CA LEU A 426 -7.18 -9.39 -11.32
C LEU A 426 -8.53 -8.66 -11.22
N LEU A 427 -8.81 -7.99 -10.11
CA LEU A 427 -10.05 -7.25 -9.90
C LEU A 427 -10.26 -6.21 -11.01
N GLU A 428 -9.24 -5.40 -11.25
CA GLU A 428 -9.34 -4.26 -12.15
C GLU A 428 -9.32 -4.68 -13.61
N GLU A 429 -8.40 -5.57 -14.01
CA GLU A 429 -8.34 -5.98 -15.42
C GLU A 429 -9.51 -6.87 -15.83
N LEU A 430 -10.08 -7.67 -14.92
CA LEU A 430 -11.27 -8.45 -15.24
C LEU A 430 -12.53 -7.57 -15.34
N GLY A 431 -12.59 -6.47 -14.59
CA GLY A 431 -13.67 -5.49 -14.68
C GLY A 431 -13.51 -4.52 -15.86
N TYR A 432 -12.49 -3.66 -15.82
CA TYR A 432 -12.28 -2.59 -16.79
C TYR A 432 -11.94 -3.10 -18.19
N ARG A 433 -11.24 -4.23 -18.32
CA ARG A 433 -10.74 -4.70 -19.61
C ARG A 433 -11.56 -5.90 -20.07
N PHE A 434 -11.49 -7.02 -19.36
CA PHE A 434 -12.09 -8.28 -19.80
C PHE A 434 -13.62 -8.24 -19.91
N PHE A 435 -14.31 -7.52 -19.01
CA PHE A 435 -15.75 -7.26 -19.17
C PHE A 435 -16.02 -6.01 -20.02
N ALA A 436 -15.61 -4.83 -19.56
CA ALA A 436 -16.08 -3.58 -20.18
C ALA A 436 -15.58 -3.38 -21.62
N GLY A 437 -14.39 -3.89 -21.96
CA GLY A 437 -13.84 -3.84 -23.31
C GLY A 437 -14.74 -4.57 -24.32
N PRO A 438 -14.94 -5.90 -24.20
CA PRO A 438 -15.87 -6.65 -25.05
C PRO A 438 -17.30 -6.12 -25.03
N TRP A 439 -17.81 -5.68 -23.87
CA TRP A 439 -19.16 -5.12 -23.76
C TRP A 439 -19.33 -3.85 -24.61
N LEU A 440 -18.41 -2.89 -24.49
CA LEU A 440 -18.44 -1.66 -25.28
C LEU A 440 -18.13 -1.92 -26.75
N LEU A 441 -17.27 -2.89 -27.05
CA LEU A 441 -16.98 -3.28 -28.42
C LEU A 441 -18.23 -3.90 -29.08
N ALA A 442 -18.97 -4.74 -28.37
CA ALA A 442 -20.22 -5.32 -28.85
C ALA A 442 -21.30 -4.24 -29.05
N ALA A 443 -21.43 -3.32 -28.09
CA ALA A 443 -22.45 -2.27 -28.12
C ALA A 443 -22.19 -1.20 -29.20
N THR A 444 -20.93 -0.78 -29.38
CA THR A 444 -20.58 0.36 -30.24
C THR A 444 -19.92 -0.02 -31.56
N ARG A 445 -19.40 -1.25 -31.67
CA ARG A 445 -18.56 -1.74 -32.79
C ARG A 445 -17.29 -0.92 -33.05
N ARG A 446 -16.90 -0.04 -32.11
CA ARG A 446 -15.74 0.86 -32.25
C ARG A 446 -14.65 0.46 -31.26
N ARG A 447 -13.51 -0.01 -31.79
CA ARG A 447 -12.36 -0.42 -30.97
C ARG A 447 -11.84 0.70 -30.06
N TRP A 448 -11.77 1.92 -30.55
CA TRP A 448 -11.28 3.05 -29.76
C TRP A 448 -12.18 3.36 -28.55
N VAL A 449 -13.51 3.17 -28.67
CA VAL A 449 -14.43 3.35 -27.54
C VAL A 449 -14.19 2.29 -26.47
N ALA A 450 -14.03 1.03 -26.89
CA ALA A 450 -13.72 -0.10 -26.01
C ALA A 450 -12.36 0.01 -25.30
N ILE A 451 -11.46 0.87 -25.79
CA ILE A 451 -10.15 1.14 -25.17
C ILE A 451 -10.24 2.37 -24.27
N VAL A 452 -10.68 3.51 -24.82
CA VAL A 452 -10.58 4.81 -24.17
C VAL A 452 -11.61 4.98 -23.05
N LEU A 453 -12.84 4.51 -23.23
CA LEU A 453 -13.89 4.73 -22.22
C LEU A 453 -13.59 3.99 -20.91
N PRO A 454 -13.26 2.67 -20.88
CA PRO A 454 -12.87 2.02 -19.64
C PRO A 454 -11.59 2.60 -19.03
N ALA A 455 -10.64 3.02 -19.87
CA ALA A 455 -9.43 3.68 -19.40
C ALA A 455 -9.71 5.03 -18.74
N ALA A 456 -10.67 5.81 -19.25
CA ALA A 456 -11.09 7.07 -18.64
C ALA A 456 -11.80 6.85 -17.30
N VAL A 457 -12.69 5.86 -17.21
CA VAL A 457 -13.32 5.48 -15.92
C VAL A 457 -12.25 5.04 -14.92
N TYR A 458 -11.31 4.19 -15.35
CA TYR A 458 -10.15 3.79 -14.56
C TYR A 458 -9.38 5.01 -14.04
N GLY A 459 -8.99 5.93 -14.94
CA GLY A 459 -8.27 7.13 -14.55
C GLY A 459 -9.02 8.00 -13.54
N LEU A 460 -10.33 8.19 -13.72
CA LEU A 460 -11.17 8.94 -12.79
C LEU A 460 -11.22 8.28 -11.41
N THR A 461 -11.44 6.96 -11.32
CA THR A 461 -11.45 6.23 -10.03
C THR A 461 -10.13 6.31 -9.27
N HIS A 462 -9.02 6.52 -9.98
CA HIS A 462 -7.69 6.63 -9.41
C HIS A 462 -7.30 8.06 -9.00
N THR A 463 -8.14 9.07 -9.28
CA THR A 463 -7.80 10.48 -9.04
C THR A 463 -7.49 10.76 -7.56
N GLY A 464 -8.10 10.05 -6.61
CA GLY A 464 -7.88 10.25 -5.17
C GLY A 464 -6.70 9.45 -4.56
N LEU A 465 -5.99 8.65 -5.35
CA LEU A 465 -4.93 7.77 -4.85
C LEU A 465 -3.60 8.52 -4.77
N ASP A 466 -3.28 9.04 -3.60
CA ASP A 466 -2.19 9.98 -3.37
C ASP A 466 -0.77 9.37 -3.48
N PHE A 467 -0.66 8.05 -3.47
CA PHE A 467 0.56 7.33 -3.83
C PHE A 467 0.89 7.39 -5.33
N LEU A 468 -0.03 7.80 -6.22
CA LEU A 468 0.24 7.91 -7.66
C LEU A 468 0.63 9.35 -8.05
N PRO A 469 1.65 9.54 -8.90
CA PRO A 469 2.00 10.84 -9.44
C PRO A 469 1.19 11.20 -10.70
N PRO A 470 1.05 12.51 -11.01
CA PRO A 470 1.36 13.63 -10.13
C PRO A 470 0.18 13.90 -9.17
N ALA A 471 0.46 14.53 -8.03
CA ALA A 471 -0.55 15.00 -7.09
C ALA A 471 -1.23 16.30 -7.55
N GLU A 472 -0.57 17.09 -8.40
CA GLU A 472 -1.16 18.26 -9.05
C GLU A 472 -0.86 18.30 -10.55
N PRO A 473 -1.70 18.99 -11.34
CA PRO A 473 -3.00 19.57 -10.96
C PRO A 473 -4.03 18.49 -10.60
N PHE A 474 -5.17 18.85 -10.02
CA PHE A 474 -6.16 17.90 -9.50
C PHE A 474 -6.66 16.86 -10.53
N TRP A 475 -6.58 17.17 -11.82
CA TRP A 475 -6.95 16.30 -12.94
C TRP A 475 -5.77 15.48 -13.49
N GLY A 476 -4.53 15.81 -13.14
CA GLY A 476 -3.31 15.25 -13.73
C GLY A 476 -3.26 13.72 -13.59
N ARG A 477 -3.51 13.20 -12.39
CA ARG A 477 -3.55 11.76 -12.12
C ARG A 477 -4.58 11.03 -12.98
N ALA A 478 -5.76 11.61 -13.18
CA ALA A 478 -6.81 11.01 -14.01
C ALA A 478 -6.35 10.84 -15.47
N VAL A 479 -5.68 11.85 -16.03
CA VAL A 479 -5.14 11.80 -17.40
C VAL A 479 -4.01 10.79 -17.52
N VAL A 480 -3.05 10.78 -16.60
CA VAL A 480 -1.92 9.84 -16.61
C VAL A 480 -2.42 8.40 -16.52
N MET A 481 -3.35 8.11 -15.60
CA MET A 481 -3.92 6.78 -15.44
C MET A 481 -4.82 6.38 -16.62
N THR A 482 -5.48 7.32 -17.27
CA THR A 482 -6.18 7.07 -18.54
C THR A 482 -5.22 6.65 -19.64
N ALA A 483 -4.07 7.32 -19.77
CA ALA A 483 -3.06 6.96 -20.78
C ALA A 483 -2.50 5.54 -20.57
N VAL A 484 -2.16 5.18 -19.33
CA VAL A 484 -1.76 3.82 -18.97
C VAL A 484 -2.89 2.82 -19.26
N GLY A 485 -4.12 3.17 -18.87
CA GLY A 485 -5.28 2.34 -19.09
C GLY A 485 -5.60 2.07 -20.56
N CYS A 486 -5.29 3.02 -21.45
CA CYS A 486 -5.40 2.84 -22.90
C CYS A 486 -4.41 1.79 -23.43
N VAL A 487 -3.19 1.72 -22.87
CA VAL A 487 -2.21 0.68 -23.22
C VAL A 487 -2.76 -0.70 -22.85
N TRP A 488 -3.34 -0.85 -21.66
CA TRP A 488 -3.97 -2.10 -21.23
C TRP A 488 -5.20 -2.46 -22.06
N GLY A 489 -6.05 -1.50 -22.42
CA GLY A 489 -7.18 -1.72 -23.32
C GLY A 489 -6.72 -2.21 -24.71
N TRP A 490 -5.67 -1.59 -25.27
CA TRP A 490 -5.04 -2.05 -26.51
C TRP A 490 -4.47 -3.46 -26.36
N ALA A 491 -3.75 -3.73 -25.27
CA ALA A 491 -3.13 -5.02 -25.01
C ALA A 491 -4.15 -6.16 -24.91
N LEU A 492 -5.30 -5.93 -24.28
CA LEU A 492 -6.39 -6.91 -24.22
C LEU A 492 -6.89 -7.27 -25.62
N LEU A 493 -7.18 -6.25 -26.45
CA LEU A 493 -7.73 -6.49 -27.79
C LEU A 493 -6.71 -7.09 -28.75
N ARG A 494 -5.41 -6.90 -28.49
CA ARG A 494 -4.31 -7.41 -29.30
C ARG A 494 -3.85 -8.82 -28.89
N TYR A 495 -3.89 -9.12 -27.60
CA TYR A 495 -3.38 -10.33 -26.97
C TYR A 495 -4.49 -11.05 -26.20
N ASP A 496 -4.49 -10.99 -24.87
CA ASP A 496 -5.38 -11.75 -23.99
C ASP A 496 -5.43 -11.16 -22.57
N ALA A 497 -6.37 -11.65 -21.76
CA ALA A 497 -6.61 -11.18 -20.39
C ALA A 497 -5.40 -11.43 -19.47
N LEU A 498 -4.73 -12.58 -19.58
CA LEU A 498 -3.57 -12.90 -18.73
C LEU A 498 -2.41 -11.94 -18.99
N THR A 499 -2.18 -11.58 -20.26
CA THR A 499 -1.16 -10.59 -20.66
C THR A 499 -1.39 -9.27 -19.93
N VAL A 500 -2.63 -8.78 -19.88
CA VAL A 500 -2.95 -7.49 -19.24
C VAL A 500 -2.90 -7.58 -17.72
N VAL A 501 -3.45 -8.63 -17.11
CA VAL A 501 -3.34 -8.89 -15.67
C VAL A 501 -1.88 -8.93 -15.24
N THR A 502 -1.03 -9.65 -15.99
CA THR A 502 0.40 -9.75 -15.71
C THR A 502 1.09 -8.40 -15.90
N SER A 503 0.69 -7.60 -16.89
CA SER A 503 1.21 -6.26 -17.10
C SER A 503 0.89 -5.32 -15.95
N HIS A 504 -0.35 -5.30 -15.48
CA HIS A 504 -0.77 -4.53 -14.32
C HIS A 504 0.03 -4.94 -13.09
N LEU A 505 0.02 -6.24 -12.76
CA LEU A 505 0.81 -6.79 -11.66
C LEU A 505 2.28 -6.36 -11.75
N THR A 506 2.88 -6.45 -12.93
CA THR A 506 4.27 -6.04 -13.15
C THR A 506 4.48 -4.56 -12.82
N SER A 507 3.63 -3.67 -13.31
CA SER A 507 3.70 -2.23 -13.04
C SER A 507 3.62 -1.93 -11.54
N ASP A 508 2.67 -2.55 -10.84
CA ASP A 508 2.52 -2.37 -9.40
C ASP A 508 3.73 -2.90 -8.62
N LEU A 509 4.19 -4.11 -8.94
CA LEU A 509 5.33 -4.70 -8.25
C LEU A 509 6.58 -3.83 -8.39
N PHE A 510 6.81 -3.18 -9.54
CA PHE A 510 7.92 -2.24 -9.66
C PHE A 510 7.74 -1.01 -8.77
N ILE A 511 6.55 -0.39 -8.78
CA ILE A 511 6.27 0.84 -8.03
C ILE A 511 6.41 0.57 -6.53
N PHE A 512 5.72 -0.45 -6.01
CA PHE A 512 5.57 -0.65 -4.57
C PHE A 512 6.72 -1.43 -3.92
N ASN A 513 7.63 -2.01 -4.71
CA ASN A 513 8.92 -2.47 -4.20
C ASN A 513 10.00 -1.38 -4.22
N TRP A 514 9.73 -0.18 -4.74
CA TRP A 514 10.73 0.88 -4.85
C TRP A 514 11.46 1.19 -3.52
N PRO A 515 10.79 1.38 -2.35
CA PRO A 515 11.49 1.58 -1.09
C PRO A 515 12.42 0.41 -0.71
N ARG A 516 12.02 -0.82 -1.02
CA ARG A 516 12.80 -2.02 -0.72
C ARG A 516 13.98 -2.19 -1.69
N LEU A 517 13.82 -1.80 -2.94
CA LEU A 517 14.89 -1.75 -3.93
C LEU A 517 15.90 -0.64 -3.63
N ALA A 518 15.44 0.48 -3.05
CA ALA A 518 16.26 1.59 -2.58
C ALA A 518 16.90 1.35 -1.20
N SER A 519 16.55 0.26 -0.51
CA SER A 519 17.05 -0.06 0.82
C SER A 519 18.57 -0.26 0.84
N ALA A 520 19.22 0.15 1.93
CA ALA A 520 20.63 -0.17 2.18
C ALA A 520 20.86 -1.67 2.40
N HIS A 521 19.83 -2.42 2.82
CA HIS A 521 19.91 -3.84 3.17
C HIS A 521 19.88 -4.73 1.92
N LEU A 522 20.92 -5.55 1.73
CA LEU A 522 21.08 -6.38 0.53
C LEU A 522 20.02 -7.49 0.44
N ASP A 523 19.72 -8.14 1.55
CA ASP A 523 18.66 -9.15 1.68
C ASP A 523 17.29 -8.59 1.31
N VAL A 524 16.96 -7.37 1.77
CA VAL A 524 15.72 -6.67 1.42
C VAL A 524 15.64 -6.39 -0.08
N ARG A 525 16.75 -5.91 -0.68
CA ARG A 525 16.85 -5.65 -2.12
C ARG A 525 16.71 -6.92 -2.97
N LEU A 526 17.39 -8.00 -2.60
CA LEU A 526 17.30 -9.29 -3.30
C LEU A 526 15.89 -9.87 -3.24
N ALA A 527 15.25 -9.81 -2.07
CA ALA A 527 13.86 -10.23 -1.92
C ALA A 527 12.90 -9.37 -2.76
N ALA A 528 13.15 -8.06 -2.86
CA ALA A 528 12.35 -7.15 -3.67
C ALA A 528 12.52 -7.44 -5.17
N LEU A 529 13.75 -7.69 -5.63
CA LEU A 529 14.04 -8.08 -7.01
C LEU A 529 13.36 -9.40 -7.39
N ALA A 530 13.42 -10.39 -6.50
CA ALA A 530 12.73 -11.67 -6.70
C ALA A 530 11.19 -11.49 -6.78
N THR A 531 10.62 -10.65 -5.91
CA THR A 531 9.20 -10.29 -5.96
C THR A 531 8.82 -9.64 -7.29
N VAL A 532 9.60 -8.66 -7.74
CA VAL A 532 9.40 -7.97 -9.01
C VAL A 532 9.49 -8.91 -10.22
N ALA A 533 10.35 -9.93 -10.16
CA ALA A 533 10.51 -10.92 -11.22
C ALA A 533 9.44 -12.02 -11.21
N ALA A 534 8.60 -12.11 -10.18
CA ALA A 534 7.57 -13.15 -10.04
C ALA A 534 6.62 -13.28 -11.24
N PRO A 535 6.20 -12.20 -11.94
CA PRO A 535 5.34 -12.32 -13.12
C PRO A 535 5.97 -13.12 -14.27
N LEU A 536 7.30 -13.33 -14.28
CA LEU A 536 8.02 -14.13 -15.28
C LEU A 536 8.05 -15.63 -14.97
N VAL A 537 7.58 -16.06 -13.80
CA VAL A 537 7.62 -17.48 -13.39
C VAL A 537 6.95 -18.42 -14.42
N PRO A 538 5.76 -18.13 -14.96
CA PRO A 538 5.16 -19.01 -15.97
C PRO A 538 6.01 -19.15 -17.23
N ALA A 539 6.68 -18.07 -17.65
CA ALA A 539 7.59 -18.11 -18.79
C ALA A 539 8.84 -18.97 -18.54
N LEU A 540 9.43 -18.86 -17.34
CA LEU A 540 10.57 -19.66 -16.94
C LEU A 540 10.20 -21.15 -16.91
N VAL A 541 9.06 -21.49 -16.29
CA VAL A 541 8.56 -22.87 -16.20
C VAL A 541 8.26 -23.45 -17.58
N ALA A 542 7.58 -22.71 -18.45
CA ALA A 542 7.31 -23.15 -19.83
C ALA A 542 8.60 -23.35 -20.64
N GLY A 543 9.60 -22.46 -20.47
CA GLY A 543 10.91 -22.57 -21.11
C GLY A 543 11.67 -23.81 -20.69
N VAL A 544 11.74 -24.08 -19.37
CA VAL A 544 12.38 -25.29 -18.82
C VAL A 544 11.67 -26.55 -19.33
N ALA A 545 10.33 -26.58 -19.31
CA ALA A 545 9.56 -27.71 -19.81
C ALA A 545 9.83 -28.00 -21.30
N ALA A 546 9.97 -26.96 -22.13
CA ALA A 546 10.31 -27.11 -23.54
C ALA A 546 11.72 -27.68 -23.76
N VAL A 547 12.71 -27.24 -22.99
CA VAL A 547 14.09 -27.76 -23.07
C VAL A 547 14.14 -29.23 -22.64
N VAL A 548 13.48 -29.58 -21.52
CA VAL A 548 13.44 -30.95 -21.00
C VAL A 548 12.66 -31.89 -21.94
N GLY A 549 11.52 -31.44 -22.47
CA GLY A 549 10.74 -32.20 -23.45
C GLY A 549 11.51 -32.46 -24.74
N GLY A 550 12.16 -31.42 -25.29
CA GLY A 550 12.98 -31.55 -26.49
C GLY A 550 14.28 -32.34 -26.30
N ALA A 551 14.78 -32.46 -25.06
CA ALA A 551 15.89 -33.36 -24.71
C ALA A 551 15.44 -34.83 -24.64
N ARG A 552 14.21 -35.10 -24.16
CA ARG A 552 13.62 -36.45 -24.18
C ARG A 552 13.35 -36.92 -25.60
N GLU A 553 12.74 -36.10 -26.45
CA GLU A 553 12.49 -36.47 -27.86
C GLU A 553 13.78 -36.76 -28.65
N ARG A 554 14.86 -36.02 -28.38
CA ARG A 554 16.19 -36.29 -28.96
C ARG A 554 16.85 -37.57 -28.44
N ARG A 555 16.56 -37.99 -27.21
CA ARG A 555 17.06 -39.26 -26.65
C ARG A 555 16.31 -40.49 -27.19
N PHE A 556 15.07 -40.33 -27.65
CA PHE A 556 14.27 -41.42 -28.25
C PHE A 556 14.39 -41.51 -29.77
N ARG A 557 14.94 -40.50 -30.45
CA ARG A 557 15.47 -40.65 -31.81
C ARG A 557 16.86 -41.28 -31.76
N VAL A 558 16.91 -42.60 -31.55
CA VAL A 558 18.05 -43.41 -32.00
C VAL A 558 18.04 -43.34 -33.54
N PRO A 559 19.18 -43.10 -34.22
CA PRO A 559 19.21 -43.18 -35.68
C PRO A 559 18.82 -44.61 -36.08
N GLN A 560 17.80 -44.76 -36.93
CA GLN A 560 17.72 -45.99 -37.72
C GLN A 560 18.93 -45.96 -38.65
N GLU A 561 19.94 -46.75 -38.29
CA GLU A 561 21.05 -47.05 -39.17
C GLU A 561 20.54 -47.72 -40.44
N VAL A 562 21.27 -47.38 -41.50
CA VAL A 562 21.14 -47.82 -42.88
C VAL A 562 21.19 -49.35 -42.97
N GLU A 563 20.23 -49.94 -43.67
CA GLU A 563 20.45 -51.08 -44.58
C GLU A 563 19.47 -51.00 -45.76
#